data_AF-A0A448MMD3-F1
#
_entry.id   AF-A0A448MMD3-F1
#
_cell.length_a   1.000
_cell.length_b   1.000
_cell.length_c   1.000
_cell.angle_alpha   90.00
_cell.angle_beta   90.00
_cell.angle_gamma   90.00
#
_symmetry.space_group_name_H-M   'P 1'
#
loop_
_entity.id
_entity.type
_entity.pdbx_description
1 polymer ?
#
loop_
_entity_poly.entity_id
_entity_poly.type
_entity_poly.pdbx_seq_one_letter_code
_entity_poly.pdbx_strand_id
1 'polypeptide(L)'
;METMTHTPLNVDLKKMDYETFKTFMRELAQMYSNVKDDAYLLFYHNLRDLAKEVSTLPRNPLIFYGAYEIANNQIVVAIFEMQFTDEVFETEEGKPYQMLSIISSFAEDKSIYVARQKLENTSLNLNTLLSANRLTLQ
;
A
#
# COMPACT_ATOMS: atom_id res chain seq x y z
N MET A 1 12.92 16.23 -20.06
CA MET A 1 12.48 15.18 -19.08
C MET A 1 11.00 14.96 -19.26
N GLU A 2 10.57 13.72 -19.53
CA GLU A 2 9.16 13.38 -19.72
C GLU A 2 8.36 13.52 -18.41
N THR A 3 7.20 14.15 -18.47
CA THR A 3 6.20 14.11 -17.40
C THR A 3 5.54 12.74 -17.36
N MET A 4 5.64 12.03 -16.24
CA MET A 4 4.94 10.76 -16.07
C MET A 4 3.43 10.99 -16.04
N THR A 5 2.69 10.13 -16.73
CA THR A 5 1.23 10.17 -16.77
C THR A 5 0.66 8.96 -16.05
N HIS A 6 -0.46 9.14 -15.34
CA HIS A 6 -1.12 8.05 -14.63
C HIS A 6 -1.66 7.02 -15.64
N THR A 7 -1.06 5.83 -15.69
CA THR A 7 -1.60 4.68 -16.42
C THR A 7 -2.00 3.62 -15.38
N PRO A 8 -3.28 3.24 -15.28
CA PRO A 8 -3.71 2.22 -14.34
C PRO A 8 -2.93 0.91 -14.52
N LEU A 9 -2.40 0.38 -13.42
CA LEU A 9 -1.68 -0.89 -13.43
C LEU A 9 -2.66 -2.06 -13.62
N ASN A 10 -2.62 -2.70 -14.79
CA ASN A 10 -3.39 -3.93 -15.05
C ASN A 10 -2.64 -5.15 -14.51
N VAL A 11 -2.63 -5.32 -13.19
CA VAL A 11 -1.93 -6.41 -12.50
C VAL A 11 -2.85 -7.11 -11.51
N ASP A 12 -2.72 -8.44 -11.43
CA ASP A 12 -3.51 -9.28 -10.53
C ASP A 12 -2.63 -9.82 -9.40
N LEU A 13 -2.59 -9.09 -8.28
CA LEU A 13 -1.77 -9.45 -7.12
C LEU A 13 -2.14 -10.82 -6.53
N LYS A 14 -3.37 -11.30 -6.74
CA LYS A 14 -3.84 -12.60 -6.22
C LYS A 14 -3.16 -13.80 -6.90
N LYS A 15 -2.39 -13.56 -7.96
CA LYS A 15 -1.57 -14.59 -8.63
C LYS A 15 -0.11 -14.58 -8.17
N MET A 16 0.29 -13.60 -7.35
CA MET A 16 1.67 -13.46 -6.89
C MET A 16 1.87 -14.17 -5.56
N ASP A 17 2.94 -14.96 -5.49
CA ASP A 17 3.50 -15.35 -4.19
C ASP A 17 4.23 -14.16 -3.55
N TYR A 18 4.70 -14.35 -2.31
CA TYR A 18 5.30 -13.29 -1.52
C TYR A 18 6.57 -12.70 -2.15
N GLU A 19 7.45 -13.53 -2.70
CA GLU A 19 8.70 -13.05 -3.30
C GLU A 19 8.45 -12.31 -4.62
N THR A 20 7.49 -12.80 -5.42
CA THR A 20 7.04 -12.14 -6.64
C THR A 20 6.41 -10.79 -6.31
N PHE A 21 5.56 -10.71 -5.28
CA PHE A 21 4.96 -9.47 -4.82
C PHE A 21 6.02 -8.45 -4.36
N LYS A 22 7.00 -8.86 -3.53
CA LYS A 22 8.07 -7.97 -3.08
C LYS A 22 8.90 -7.44 -4.24
N THR A 23 9.21 -8.30 -5.19
CA THR A 23 9.98 -7.92 -6.38
C THR A 23 9.18 -6.91 -7.20
N PHE A 24 7.92 -7.20 -7.50
CA PHE A 24 7.01 -6.29 -8.20
C PHE A 24 6.92 -4.92 -7.51
N MET A 25 6.70 -4.88 -6.20
CA MET A 25 6.56 -3.62 -5.46
C MET A 25 7.87 -2.82 -5.40
N ARG A 26 9.02 -3.49 -5.37
CA ARG A 26 10.33 -2.83 -5.46
C ARG A 26 10.56 -2.23 -6.83
N GLU A 27 10.28 -2.97 -7.89
CA GLU A 27 10.37 -2.49 -9.26
C GLU A 27 9.44 -1.30 -9.49
N LEU A 28 8.21 -1.37 -8.96
CA LEU A 28 7.28 -0.25 -8.96
C LEU A 28 7.86 0.97 -8.25
N ALA A 29 8.39 0.83 -7.04
CA ALA A 29 9.05 1.94 -6.34
C ALA A 29 10.25 2.51 -7.12
N GLN A 30 11.03 1.67 -7.79
CA GLN A 30 12.17 2.07 -8.61
C GLN A 30 11.76 2.86 -9.86
N MET A 31 10.65 2.50 -10.53
CA MET A 31 10.13 3.26 -11.67
C MET A 31 9.74 4.70 -11.28
N TYR A 32 9.34 4.90 -10.03
CA TYR A 32 9.00 6.21 -9.46
C TYR A 32 10.17 6.83 -8.68
N SER A 33 11.37 6.27 -8.77
CA SER A 33 12.60 6.83 -8.23
C SER A 33 13.43 7.49 -9.34
N ASN A 34 14.26 8.47 -8.97
CA ASN A 34 15.06 9.32 -9.87
C ASN A 34 14.23 10.09 -10.91
N VAL A 35 13.00 10.44 -10.53
CA VAL A 35 12.07 11.27 -11.30
C VAL A 35 11.76 12.54 -10.53
N LYS A 36 11.07 13.49 -11.16
CA LYS A 36 10.63 14.73 -10.51
C LYS A 36 9.69 14.44 -9.33
N ASP A 37 9.72 15.32 -8.34
CA ASP A 37 8.90 15.25 -7.13
C ASP A 37 7.38 15.16 -7.36
N ASP A 38 6.87 15.69 -8.47
CA ASP A 38 5.46 15.59 -8.88
C ASP A 38 4.96 14.14 -9.06
N ALA A 39 5.87 13.20 -9.34
CA ALA A 39 5.58 11.77 -9.45
C ALA A 39 5.11 11.13 -8.14
N TYR A 40 5.34 11.78 -7.00
CA TYR A 40 4.91 11.34 -5.68
C TYR A 40 3.40 11.05 -5.61
N LEU A 41 2.56 11.94 -6.16
CA LEU A 41 1.11 11.76 -6.16
C LEU A 41 0.68 10.62 -7.07
N LEU A 42 1.32 10.47 -8.23
CA LEU A 42 1.07 9.38 -9.16
C LEU A 42 1.39 8.03 -8.52
N PHE A 43 2.49 7.95 -7.78
CA PHE A 43 2.83 6.74 -7.04
C PHE A 43 1.76 6.39 -6.00
N TYR A 44 1.30 7.36 -5.20
CA TYR A 44 0.21 7.16 -4.23
C TYR A 44 -1.06 6.59 -4.88
N HIS A 45 -1.47 7.16 -6.02
CA HIS A 45 -2.67 6.72 -6.74
C HIS A 45 -2.54 5.28 -7.23
N ASN A 46 -1.41 4.92 -7.82
CA ASN A 46 -1.16 3.54 -8.24
C ASN A 46 -1.17 2.55 -7.08
N LEU A 47 -0.57 2.90 -5.94
CA LEU A 47 -0.63 2.05 -4.76
C LEU A 47 -2.07 1.85 -4.29
N ARG A 48 -2.89 2.91 -4.33
CA ARG A 48 -4.30 2.87 -3.92
C ARG A 48 -5.16 1.99 -4.82
N ASP A 49 -4.88 1.96 -6.12
CA ASP A 49 -5.57 1.10 -7.08
C ASP A 49 -5.27 -0.39 -6.84
N LEU A 50 -4.09 -0.69 -6.29
CA LEU A 50 -3.63 -2.06 -6.02
C LEU A 50 -4.01 -2.58 -4.63
N ALA A 51 -4.05 -1.70 -3.63
CA ALA A 51 -4.23 -2.10 -2.25
C ALA A 51 -5.70 -2.32 -1.88
N LYS A 52 -5.90 -3.02 -0.76
CA LYS A 52 -7.18 -2.97 -0.03
C LYS A 52 -7.36 -1.67 0.73
N GLU A 53 -6.25 -1.13 1.22
CA GLU A 53 -6.19 0.12 1.96
C GLU A 53 -4.79 0.73 1.76
N VAL A 54 -4.72 2.03 1.51
CA VAL A 54 -3.47 2.82 1.56
C VAL A 54 -3.73 4.07 2.38
N SER A 55 -2.83 4.36 3.31
CA SER A 55 -2.87 5.58 4.08
C SER A 55 -1.47 6.14 4.27
N THR A 56 -1.41 7.39 4.72
CA THR A 56 -0.17 8.10 5.04
C THR A 56 -0.06 8.25 6.55
N LEU A 57 1.16 8.37 7.08
CA LEU A 57 1.33 8.65 8.51
C LEU A 57 0.87 10.10 8.81
N PRO A 58 0.00 10.33 9.83
CA PRO A 58 -0.54 11.67 10.11
C PRO A 58 0.51 12.76 10.38
N ARG A 59 1.71 12.38 10.83
CA ARG A 59 2.82 13.29 11.13
C ARG A 59 3.96 13.22 10.13
N ASN A 60 3.89 12.31 9.16
CA ASN A 60 4.88 12.20 8.11
C ASN A 60 4.20 11.76 6.80
N PRO A 61 3.74 12.71 5.98
CA PRO A 61 3.07 12.38 4.73
C PRO A 61 3.99 11.67 3.74
N LEU A 62 5.32 11.72 3.93
CA LEU A 62 6.31 11.05 3.08
C LEU A 62 6.44 9.55 3.36
N ILE A 63 5.61 8.99 4.23
CA ILE A 63 5.55 7.56 4.48
C ILE A 63 4.16 7.06 4.15
N PHE A 64 4.08 6.18 3.15
CA PHE A 64 2.87 5.45 2.78
C PHE A 64 2.92 4.05 3.34
N TYR A 65 1.79 3.58 3.84
CA TYR A 65 1.61 2.17 4.17
C TYR A 65 0.37 1.65 3.46
N GLY A 66 0.52 0.46 2.85
CA GLY A 66 -0.56 -0.20 2.14
C GLY A 66 -0.71 -1.65 2.59
N ALA A 67 -1.96 -2.13 2.61
CA ALA A 67 -2.29 -3.53 2.84
C ALA A 67 -2.73 -4.17 1.52
N TYR A 68 -2.02 -5.21 1.09
CA TYR A 68 -2.20 -5.85 -0.22
C TYR A 68 -2.62 -7.30 -0.05
N GLU A 69 -3.66 -7.72 -0.77
CA GLU A 69 -4.10 -9.12 -0.81
C GLU A 69 -3.40 -9.82 -1.98
N ILE A 70 -2.58 -10.83 -1.68
CA ILE A 70 -1.84 -11.63 -2.67
C ILE A 70 -2.41 -13.06 -2.77
N ALA A 71 -1.68 -13.99 -3.40
CA ALA A 71 -2.11 -15.39 -3.50
C ALA A 71 -2.44 -16.00 -2.13
N ASN A 72 -3.37 -16.97 -2.15
CA ASN A 72 -3.87 -17.66 -0.94
C ASN A 72 -4.49 -16.72 0.11
N ASN A 73 -5.03 -15.56 -0.32
CA ASN A 73 -5.63 -14.55 0.55
C ASN A 73 -4.67 -14.00 1.63
N GLN A 74 -3.36 -14.15 1.42
CA GLN A 74 -2.36 -13.58 2.32
C GLN A 74 -2.42 -12.05 2.22
N ILE A 75 -2.41 -11.38 3.37
CA ILE A 75 -2.28 -9.92 3.45
C ILE A 75 -0.82 -9.59 3.73
N VAL A 76 -0.25 -8.70 2.91
CA VAL A 76 1.10 -8.18 3.08
C VAL A 76 1.01 -6.68 3.32
N VAL A 77 1.73 -6.20 4.33
CA VAL A 77 1.89 -4.76 4.58
C VAL A 77 3.18 -4.31 3.89
N ALA A 78 3.07 -3.32 3.01
CA ALA A 78 4.22 -2.65 2.41
C ALA A 78 4.28 -1.20 2.88
N ILE A 79 5.48 -0.72 3.17
CA ILE A 79 5.78 0.63 3.59
C ILE A 79 6.69 1.24 2.53
N PHE A 80 6.38 2.48 2.13
CA PHE A 80 7.15 3.24 1.17
C PHE A 80 7.54 4.58 1.81
N GLU A 81 8.83 4.87 1.85
CA GLU A 81 9.39 6.12 2.36
C GLU A 81 9.96 6.94 1.20
N MET A 82 9.56 8.21 1.15
CA MET A 82 9.85 9.12 0.06
C MET A 82 10.96 10.05 0.52
N GLN A 83 12.02 10.07 -0.26
CA GLN A 83 13.19 10.90 -0.03
C GLN A 83 13.37 11.82 -1.23
N PHE A 84 13.69 13.08 -0.96
CA PHE A 84 13.97 14.07 -1.99
C PHE A 84 15.43 14.48 -1.90
N THR A 85 16.07 14.71 -3.05
CA THR A 85 17.44 15.23 -3.07
C THR A 85 17.51 16.62 -2.46
N ASP A 86 18.60 16.93 -1.74
CA ASP A 86 18.87 18.30 -1.27
C ASP A 86 19.10 19.28 -2.43
N GLU A 87 19.55 18.77 -3.58
CA GLU A 87 19.71 19.55 -4.81
C GLU A 87 18.34 19.88 -5.41
N VAL A 88 18.17 21.16 -5.73
CA VAL A 88 17.01 21.71 -6.43
C VAL A 88 17.40 21.97 -7.87
N PHE A 89 16.64 21.41 -8.79
CA PHE A 89 16.80 21.55 -10.23
C PHE A 89 15.73 22.49 -10.78
N GLU A 90 15.91 22.97 -12.00
CA GLU A 90 14.93 23.79 -12.70
C GLU A 90 14.44 23.12 -13.98
N THR A 91 13.13 23.17 -14.21
CA THR A 91 12.54 22.79 -15.49
C THR A 91 12.87 23.82 -16.58
N GLU A 92 12.62 23.49 -17.84
CA GLU A 92 12.76 24.44 -18.97
C GLU A 92 11.90 25.71 -18.80
N GLU A 93 10.81 25.62 -18.02
CA GLU A 93 9.93 26.74 -17.68
C GLU A 93 10.39 27.52 -16.43
N GLY A 94 11.55 27.18 -15.84
CA GLY A 94 12.09 27.82 -14.63
C GLY A 94 11.40 27.41 -13.32
N LYS A 95 10.56 26.36 -13.33
CA LYS A 95 9.95 25.84 -12.10
C LYS A 95 10.95 24.94 -11.35
N PRO A 96 11.15 25.13 -10.03
CA PRO A 96 12.03 24.28 -9.24
C PRO A 96 11.42 22.89 -9.02
N TYR A 97 12.26 21.87 -8.94
CA TYR A 97 11.88 20.51 -8.54
C TYR A 97 13.04 19.80 -7.83
N GLN A 98 12.72 18.81 -7.00
CA GLN A 98 13.69 17.88 -6.41
C GLN A 98 13.52 16.50 -7.03
N MET A 99 14.57 15.67 -6.97
CA MET A 99 14.50 14.29 -7.44
C MET A 99 13.96 13.40 -6.32
N LEU A 100 12.92 12.63 -6.64
CA LEU A 100 12.28 11.67 -5.75
C LEU A 100 13.05 10.34 -5.75
N SER A 101 13.23 9.75 -4.57
CA SER A 101 13.70 8.39 -4.34
C SER A 101 12.72 7.69 -3.39
N ILE A 102 12.42 6.42 -3.64
CA ILE A 102 11.44 5.67 -2.85
C ILE A 102 12.10 4.43 -2.27
N ILE A 103 12.16 4.36 -0.95
CA ILE A 103 12.60 3.17 -0.21
C ILE A 103 11.37 2.33 0.12
N SER A 104 11.43 1.03 -0.19
CA SER A 104 10.35 0.09 0.11
C SER A 104 10.75 -0.94 1.16
N SER A 105 9.83 -1.23 2.08
CA SER A 105 9.96 -2.25 3.12
C SER A 105 8.67 -3.08 3.21
N PHE A 106 8.80 -4.35 3.58
CA PHE A 106 7.70 -5.32 3.57
C PHE A 106 7.68 -6.07 4.89
N ALA A 107 6.55 -6.00 5.59
CA ALA A 107 6.36 -6.74 6.83
C ALA A 107 5.54 -8.00 6.58
N GLU A 108 6.02 -9.13 7.11
CA GLU A 108 5.18 -10.30 7.34
C GLU A 108 4.17 -9.97 8.44
N ASP A 109 2.92 -9.67 8.09
CA ASP A 109 1.92 -9.45 9.13
C ASP A 109 1.18 -10.74 9.50
N LYS A 110 1.90 -11.66 10.16
CA LYS A 110 1.27 -12.78 10.88
C LYS A 110 0.32 -12.27 11.98
N SER A 111 0.57 -11.07 12.53
CA SER A 111 -0.25 -10.45 13.58
C SER A 111 -1.60 -9.93 13.08
N ILE A 112 -1.71 -9.35 11.88
CA ILE A 112 -2.98 -8.90 11.28
C ILE A 112 -3.84 -10.10 10.93
N TYR A 113 -3.26 -11.20 10.41
CA TYR A 113 -4.01 -12.42 10.15
C TYR A 113 -4.60 -13.01 11.45
N VAL A 114 -3.82 -13.03 12.53
CA VAL A 114 -4.28 -13.47 13.86
C VAL A 114 -5.30 -12.49 14.44
N ALA A 115 -5.13 -11.17 14.27
CA ALA A 115 -6.08 -10.17 14.74
C ALA A 115 -7.42 -10.24 13.99
N ARG A 116 -7.38 -10.46 12.67
CA ARG A 116 -8.57 -10.65 11.82
C ARG A 116 -9.30 -11.95 12.18
N GLN A 117 -8.59 -13.06 12.35
CA GLN A 117 -9.21 -14.30 12.84
C GLN A 117 -9.84 -14.13 14.21
N LYS A 118 -9.18 -13.42 15.14
CA LYS A 118 -9.76 -13.10 16.45
C LYS A 118 -11.03 -12.26 16.31
N LEU A 119 -11.06 -11.26 15.44
CA LEU A 119 -12.23 -10.42 15.21
C LEU A 119 -13.39 -11.18 14.56
N GLU A 120 -13.11 -12.03 13.57
CA GLU A 120 -14.10 -12.88 12.90
C GLU A 120 -14.68 -13.93 13.86
N ASN A 121 -13.85 -14.59 14.66
CA ASN A 121 -14.29 -15.54 15.70
C ASN A 121 -15.12 -14.87 16.80
N THR A 122 -14.77 -13.65 17.19
CA THR A 122 -15.53 -12.89 18.20
C THR A 122 -16.90 -12.48 17.65
N SER A 123 -16.95 -12.05 16.38
CA SER A 123 -18.20 -11.70 15.69
C SER A 123 -19.11 -12.92 15.49
N LEU A 124 -18.54 -14.08 15.17
CA LEU A 124 -19.27 -15.34 15.05
C LEU A 124 -19.88 -15.76 16.40
N ASN A 125 -19.12 -15.64 17.50
CA ASN A 125 -19.60 -15.97 18.85
C ASN A 125 -20.75 -15.05 19.32
N LEU A 126 -20.66 -13.75 19.05
CA LEU A 126 -21.72 -12.80 19.38
C LEU A 126 -23.03 -13.10 18.63
N ASN A 127 -22.95 -13.41 17.34
CA ASN A 127 -24.12 -13.78 16.54
C ASN A 127 -24.75 -15.10 17.00
N THR A 128 -23.93 -16.06 17.45
CA THR A 128 -24.39 -17.36 17.97
C THR A 128 -25.05 -17.22 19.34
N LEU A 129 -24.53 -16.36 20.22
CA LEU A 129 -25.14 -16.03 21.51
C LEU A 129 -26.46 -15.28 21.35
N LEU A 130 -26.54 -14.36 20.39
CA LEU A 130 -27.75 -13.60 20.08
C LEU A 130 -28.85 -14.46 19.45
N SER A 131 -28.49 -15.46 18.62
CA SER A 131 -29.45 -16.41 18.06
C SER A 131 -29.93 -17.43 19.09
N ALA A 132 -29.05 -17.91 19.97
CA ALA A 132 -29.41 -18.82 21.07
C ALA A 132 -30.38 -18.16 22.07
N ASN A 133 -30.16 -16.89 22.43
CA ASN A 133 -31.05 -16.15 23.33
C ASN A 133 -32.40 -15.77 22.71
N ARG A 134 -32.52 -15.75 21.37
CA ARG A 134 -33.83 -15.57 20.71
C ARG A 134 -34.68 -16.84 20.69
N LEU A 135 -34.06 -18.02 20.77
CA LEU A 135 -34.75 -19.32 20.80
C LEU A 135 -35.27 -19.70 22.19
N THR A 136 -34.74 -19.09 23.26
CA THR A 136 -35.18 -19.33 24.66
C THR A 136 -36.26 -18.37 25.17
N LEU A 137 -36.70 -17.42 24.34
CA LEU A 137 -37.74 -16.42 24.66
C LEU A 137 -39.06 -16.64 23.90
N GLN A 138 -39.29 -17.83 23.34
CA GLN A 138 -40.58 -18.29 22.81
C GLN A 138 -41.17 -19.36 23.72
#